data_AF-A0A1H5G1P8-F1
#
_entry.id   AF-A0A1H5G1P8-F1
#
_cell.length_a   1.000
_cell.length_b   1.000
_cell.length_c   1.000
_cell.angle_alpha   90.00
_cell.angle_beta   90.00
_cell.angle_gamma   90.00
#
_symmetry.space_group_name_H-M   'P 1'
#
loop_
_entity.id
_entity.type
_entity.pdbx_description
1 polymer ?
#
loop_
_entity_poly.entity_id
_entity_poly.type
_entity_poly.pdbx_seq_one_letter_code
_entity_poly.pdbx_strand_id
1 'polypeptide(L)'
;MKPANTSNIRREFYKAVGYYLRVVWPILSTMLIVIVMCGLIISYLEGWDPFDGIYFGFVTGLTIGYGELVPKLPLSRILAILLGFNGVLLTAIFAAISVRSIEIAVRVTDGDE
;
A
#
# COMPACT_ATOMS: atom_id res chain seq x y z
N MET A 1 -21.54 -0.29 -39.05
CA MET A 1 -20.97 -0.45 -37.70
C MET A 1 -20.86 -1.93 -37.37
N LYS A 2 -19.64 -2.46 -37.23
CA LYS A 2 -19.40 -3.87 -36.86
C LYS A 2 -19.51 -3.95 -35.34
N PRO A 3 -20.34 -4.82 -34.74
CA PRO A 3 -20.50 -4.84 -33.30
C PRO A 3 -19.15 -5.20 -32.66
N ALA A 4 -18.65 -4.30 -31.81
CA ALA A 4 -17.44 -4.57 -31.04
C ALA A 4 -17.69 -5.81 -30.18
N ASN A 5 -16.89 -6.85 -30.41
CA ASN A 5 -17.03 -8.13 -29.73
C ASN A 5 -16.81 -7.95 -28.22
N THR A 6 -17.89 -8.03 -27.44
CA THR A 6 -17.94 -7.71 -25.99
C THR A 6 -16.99 -8.58 -25.15
N SER A 7 -16.61 -9.77 -25.64
CA SER A 7 -15.62 -10.63 -24.98
C SER A 7 -14.21 -10.03 -24.99
N ASN A 8 -13.89 -9.23 -26.00
CA ASN A 8 -12.56 -8.62 -26.15
C ASN A 8 -12.37 -7.45 -25.18
N ILE A 9 -13.43 -6.68 -24.92
CA ILE A 9 -13.38 -5.50 -24.02
C ILE A 9 -13.01 -5.94 -22.59
N ARG A 10 -13.67 -6.97 -22.05
CA ARG A 10 -13.36 -7.50 -20.70
C ARG A 10 -11.91 -8.01 -20.61
N ARG A 11 -11.43 -8.67 -21.66
CA ARG A 11 -10.07 -9.24 -21.69
C ARG A 11 -9.00 -8.14 -21.76
N GLU A 12 -9.21 -7.12 -22.57
CA GLU A 12 -8.30 -5.97 -22.66
C GLU A 12 -8.32 -5.14 -21.36
N PHE A 13 -9.48 -4.98 -20.72
CA PHE A 13 -9.60 -4.36 -19.39
C PHE A 13 -8.79 -5.12 -18.32
N TYR A 14 -8.95 -6.44 -18.18
CA TYR A 14 -8.19 -7.22 -17.19
C TYR A 14 -6.69 -7.21 -17.46
N LYS A 15 -6.25 -7.17 -18.73
CA LYS A 15 -4.83 -7.01 -19.07
C LYS A 15 -4.30 -5.64 -18.68
N ALA A 16 -5.05 -4.57 -18.94
CA ALA A 16 -4.66 -3.21 -18.58
C ALA A 16 -4.56 -3.07 -17.05
N VAL A 17 -5.60 -3.48 -16.32
CA VAL A 17 -5.61 -3.50 -14.84
C VAL A 17 -4.44 -4.34 -14.31
N GLY A 18 -4.24 -5.54 -14.85
CA GLY A 18 -3.14 -6.42 -14.45
C GLY A 18 -1.76 -5.82 -14.74
N TYR A 19 -1.58 -5.09 -15.85
CA TYR A 19 -0.34 -4.41 -16.19
C TYR A 19 -0.03 -3.27 -15.21
N TYR A 20 -0.97 -2.34 -15.00
CA TYR A 20 -0.78 -1.23 -14.07
C TYR A 20 -0.59 -1.72 -12.63
N LEU A 21 -1.37 -2.71 -12.21
CA LEU A 21 -1.19 -3.34 -10.91
C LEU A 21 0.21 -3.93 -10.79
N ARG A 22 0.70 -4.67 -11.79
CA ARG A 22 2.03 -5.29 -11.76
C ARG A 22 3.19 -4.29 -11.79
N VAL A 23 3.00 -3.12 -12.40
CA VAL A 23 4.00 -2.03 -12.40
C VAL A 23 4.11 -1.39 -11.02
N VAL A 24 2.97 -1.19 -10.34
CA VAL A 24 2.92 -0.53 -9.02
C VAL A 24 3.20 -1.50 -7.87
N TRP A 25 2.89 -2.78 -8.09
CA TRP A 25 2.98 -3.84 -7.09
C TRP A 25 4.34 -3.94 -6.39
N PRO A 26 5.51 -3.88 -7.05
CA PRO A 26 6.81 -4.05 -6.38
C PRO A 26 7.09 -2.98 -5.34
N ILE A 27 6.66 -1.74 -5.59
CA ILE A 27 6.86 -0.62 -4.66
C ILE A 27 5.98 -0.82 -3.42
N LEU A 28 4.67 -1.05 -3.64
CA LEU A 28 3.73 -1.28 -2.55
C LEU A 28 4.09 -2.55 -1.73
N SER A 29 4.48 -3.63 -2.40
CA SER A 29 4.88 -4.87 -1.73
C SER A 29 6.12 -4.68 -0.88
N THR A 30 7.11 -3.90 -1.36
CA THR A 30 8.33 -3.63 -0.59
C THR A 30 7.99 -2.84 0.68
N MET A 31 7.14 -1.82 0.58
CA MET A 31 6.71 -1.03 1.74
C MET A 31 5.89 -1.86 2.73
N LEU A 32 4.98 -2.72 2.25
CA LEU A 32 4.23 -3.66 3.10
C LEU A 32 5.14 -4.66 3.80
N ILE A 33 6.16 -5.18 3.12
CA ILE A 33 7.17 -6.07 3.73
C ILE A 33 7.92 -5.31 4.83
N VAL A 34 8.32 -4.06 4.60
CA VAL A 34 8.96 -3.22 5.64
C VAL A 34 8.04 -3.06 6.85
N ILE A 35 6.74 -2.84 6.65
CA ILE A 35 5.76 -2.74 7.75
C ILE A 35 5.74 -4.02 8.59
N VAL A 36 5.61 -5.19 7.94
CA VAL A 36 5.56 -6.48 8.63
C VAL A 36 6.88 -6.78 9.34
N MET A 37 8.01 -6.58 8.67
CA MET A 37 9.34 -6.85 9.23
C MET A 37 9.64 -5.94 10.42
N CYS A 38 9.36 -4.64 10.33
CA CYS A 38 9.53 -3.72 11.45
C CYS A 38 8.59 -4.07 12.61
N GLY A 39 7.34 -4.42 12.33
CA GLY A 39 6.39 -4.89 13.35
C GLY A 39 6.90 -6.12 14.10
N LEU A 40 7.42 -7.13 13.39
CA LEU A 40 8.01 -8.33 13.97
C LEU A 40 9.27 -8.04 14.79
N ILE A 41 10.16 -7.15 14.31
CA ILE A 41 11.36 -6.74 15.05
C ILE A 41 10.95 -6.02 16.35
N ILE A 42 10.00 -5.09 16.30
CA ILE A 42 9.51 -4.39 17.48
C ILE A 42 8.85 -5.37 18.46
N SER A 43 8.06 -6.32 17.96
CA SER A 43 7.47 -7.39 18.77
C SER A 43 8.51 -8.18 19.54
N TYR A 44 9.59 -8.58 18.86
CA TYR A 44 10.69 -9.31 19.48
C TYR A 44 11.41 -8.48 20.54
N LEU A 45 11.62 -7.18 20.29
CA LEU A 45 12.26 -6.27 21.24
C LEU A 45 11.38 -6.01 22.47
N GLU A 46 10.08 -5.79 22.30
CA GLU A 46 9.14 -5.47 23.38
C GLU A 46 8.58 -6.73 24.08
N GLY A 47 8.87 -7.93 23.58
CA GLY A 47 8.36 -9.19 24.11
C GLY A 47 6.86 -9.42 23.83
N TRP A 48 6.33 -8.83 22.76
CA TRP A 48 4.95 -9.04 22.32
C TRP A 48 4.83 -10.32 21.51
N ASP A 49 3.62 -10.88 21.44
CA ASP A 49 3.32 -11.97 20.53
C ASP A 49 3.56 -11.53 19.07
N PRO A 50 4.13 -12.37 18.19
CA PRO A 50 4.39 -11.99 16.80
C PRO A 50 3.17 -11.43 16.05
N PHE A 51 1.96 -11.91 16.35
CA PHE A 51 0.73 -11.38 15.76
C PHE A 51 0.42 -9.97 16.24
N ASP A 52 0.67 -9.66 17.50
CA ASP A 52 0.57 -8.29 18.06
C ASP A 52 1.58 -7.36 17.38
N GLY A 53 2.78 -7.87 17.07
CA GLY A 53 3.79 -7.19 16.27
C GLY A 53 3.32 -6.81 14.87
N ILE A 54 2.72 -7.76 14.16
CA ILE A 54 2.16 -7.53 12.82
C ILE A 54 1.00 -6.53 12.90
N TYR A 55 0.12 -6.69 13.89
CA TYR A 55 -0.99 -5.79 14.15
C TYR A 55 -0.50 -4.36 14.42
N PHE A 56 0.46 -4.17 15.33
CA PHE A 56 1.10 -2.88 15.59
C PHE A 56 1.71 -2.30 14.30
N GLY A 57 2.42 -3.14 13.54
CA GLY A 57 3.00 -2.77 12.24
C GLY A 57 1.96 -2.12 11.32
N PHE A 58 0.84 -2.80 11.07
CA PHE A 58 -0.22 -2.29 10.21
C PHE A 58 -0.95 -1.08 10.81
N VAL A 59 -1.26 -1.08 12.10
CA VAL A 59 -1.96 0.03 12.77
C VAL A 59 -1.12 1.31 12.71
N THR A 60 0.19 1.21 12.95
CA THR A 60 1.11 2.35 12.87
C THR A 60 1.45 2.72 11.42
N GLY A 61 1.75 1.73 10.57
CA GLY A 61 2.11 1.93 9.16
C GLY A 61 0.96 2.42 8.29
N LEU A 62 -0.30 2.09 8.61
CA LEU A 62 -1.46 2.68 7.96
C LEU A 62 -1.94 3.96 8.65
N THR A 63 -1.17 4.49 9.61
CA THR A 63 -1.43 5.74 10.32
C THR A 63 -2.75 5.74 11.12
N ILE A 64 -3.25 4.55 11.51
CA ILE A 64 -4.46 4.39 12.31
C ILE A 64 -4.18 4.75 13.78
N GLY A 65 -3.14 4.15 14.36
CA GLY A 65 -2.60 4.55 15.66
C GLY A 65 -3.53 4.40 16.88
N TYR A 66 -4.20 3.25 17.05
CA TYR A 66 -5.11 3.02 18.20
C TYR A 66 -4.46 3.19 19.59
N GLY A 67 -3.14 2.96 19.71
CA GLY A 67 -2.40 3.17 20.95
C GLY A 67 -2.50 2.06 21.98
N GLU A 68 -3.06 0.90 21.62
CA GLU A 68 -3.15 -0.29 22.50
C GLU A 68 -1.77 -0.91 22.75
N LEU A 69 -0.93 -0.93 21.72
CA LEU A 69 0.46 -1.37 21.76
C LEU A 69 1.38 -0.16 21.59
N VAL A 70 2.24 0.09 22.57
CA VAL A 70 3.13 1.25 22.60
C VAL A 70 4.54 0.80 22.96
N PRO A 71 5.54 0.99 22.06
CA PRO A 71 6.92 0.59 22.32
C PRO A 71 7.53 1.40 23.47
N LYS A 72 8.15 0.68 24.42
CA LYS A 72 8.76 1.27 25.62
C LYS A 72 10.27 1.42 25.48
N LEU A 73 10.93 0.55 24.72
CA LEU A 73 12.38 0.60 24.52
C LEU A 73 12.76 1.75 23.58
N PRO A 74 13.90 2.43 23.83
CA PRO A 74 14.38 3.50 22.97
C PRO A 74 14.55 3.07 21.50
N LEU A 75 15.09 1.87 21.27
CA LEU A 75 15.28 1.33 19.93
C LEU A 75 13.94 1.08 19.22
N SER A 76 12.99 0.43 19.89
CA SER A 76 11.65 0.18 19.37
C SER A 76 10.90 1.47 19.02
N ARG A 77 11.08 2.53 19.82
CA ARG A 77 10.52 3.85 19.53
C ARG A 77 11.10 4.47 18.26
N ILE A 78 12.42 4.39 18.06
CA ILE A 78 13.06 4.86 16.83
C ILE A 78 12.52 4.07 15.62
N LEU A 79 12.42 2.75 15.74
CA LEU A 79 11.86 1.90 14.68
C LEU A 79 10.39 2.27 14.39
N ALA A 80 9.58 2.53 15.41
CA ALA A 80 8.19 2.95 15.24
C ALA A 80 8.06 4.33 14.56
N ILE A 81 8.97 5.26 14.85
CA ILE A 81 9.03 6.56 14.16
C ILE A 81 9.34 6.35 12.67
N LEU A 82 10.38 5.55 12.35
CA LEU A 82 10.74 5.24 10.97
C LEU A 82 9.62 4.50 10.22
N LEU A 83 8.93 3.59 10.91
CA LEU A 83 7.74 2.92 10.41
C LEU A 83 6.62 3.91 10.09
N GLY A 84 6.40 4.93 10.93
CA GLY A 84 5.44 5.99 10.67
C GLY A 84 5.75 6.76 9.38
N PHE A 85 7.02 7.11 9.15
CA PHE A 85 7.44 7.74 7.89
C PHE A 85 7.19 6.83 6.68
N ASN A 86 7.52 5.54 6.78
CA ASN A 86 7.22 4.57 5.73
C ASN A 86 5.72 4.50 5.44
N GLY A 87 4.89 4.53 6.48
CA GLY A 87 3.44 4.52 6.38
C GLY A 87 2.84 5.72 5.65
N VAL A 88 3.27 6.93 6.01
CA VAL A 88 2.86 8.16 5.32
C VAL A 88 3.27 8.14 3.85
N LEU A 89 4.46 7.63 3.53
CA LEU A 89 4.90 7.48 2.14
C LEU A 89 4.04 6.46 1.38
N LEU A 90 3.68 5.34 2.01
CA LEU A 90 2.83 4.31 1.39
C LEU A 90 1.46 4.88 1.02
N THR A 91 0.80 5.57 1.96
CA THR A 91 -0.52 6.15 1.73
C THR A 91 -0.47 7.28 0.69
N ALA A 92 0.57 8.12 0.73
CA ALA A 92 0.76 9.19 -0.25
C ALA A 92 0.99 8.66 -1.68
N ILE A 93 1.85 7.65 -1.85
CA ILE A 93 2.13 7.05 -3.16
C ILE A 93 0.88 6.37 -3.70
N PHE A 94 0.16 5.62 -2.85
CA PHE A 94 -1.09 4.97 -3.26
C PHE A 94 -2.14 5.98 -3.74
N ALA A 95 -2.31 7.10 -3.01
CA ALA A 95 -3.20 8.18 -3.41
C ALA A 95 -2.76 8.83 -4.73
N ALA A 96 -1.46 9.15 -4.87
CA ALA A 96 -0.92 9.79 -6.07
C ALA A 96 -1.10 8.93 -7.33
N ILE A 97 -0.86 7.62 -7.24
CA ILE A 97 -1.06 6.68 -8.34
C ILE A 97 -2.54 6.56 -8.71
N SER A 98 -3.43 6.56 -7.71
CA SER A 98 -4.87 6.52 -7.93
C SER A 98 -5.34 7.77 -8.70
N VAL A 99 -4.91 8.96 -8.27
CA VAL A 99 -5.22 10.23 -8.95
C VAL A 99 -4.69 10.22 -10.39
N ARG A 100 -3.42 9.83 -10.60
CA ARG A 100 -2.80 9.72 -11.92
C ARG A 100 -3.57 8.77 -12.85
N SER A 101 -4.04 7.65 -12.33
CA SER A 101 -4.78 6.66 -13.11
C SER A 101 -6.14 7.21 -13.57
N ILE A 102 -6.81 7.97 -12.70
CA ILE A 102 -8.07 8.65 -13.01
C ILE A 102 -7.85 9.76 -14.05
N GLU A 103 -6.83 10.60 -13.89
CA GLU A 103 -6.51 11.67 -14.85
C GLU A 103 -6.27 11.11 -16.26
N ILE A 104 -5.57 9.98 -16.38
CA ILE A 104 -5.33 9.32 -17.66
C ILE A 104 -6.65 8.79 -18.24
N ALA A 105 -7.51 8.16 -17.43
CA ALA A 105 -8.80 7.65 -17.89
C ALA A 105 -9.74 8.77 -18.38
N VAL A 106 -9.77 9.91 -17.69
CA VAL A 106 -10.56 11.09 -18.09
C VAL A 106 -10.04 11.65 -19.41
N ARG A 107 -8.72 11.86 -19.55
CA ARG A 107 -8.12 12.40 -20.78
C ARG A 107 -8.34 11.52 -22.01
N VAL A 108 -8.35 10.21 -21.83
CA VAL A 108 -8.66 9.27 -22.93
C VAL A 108 -10.12 9.41 -23.37
N THR A 109 -11.03 9.67 -22.43
CA THR A 109 -12.47 9.83 -22.74
C THR A 109 -12.74 11.15 -23.46
N ASP A 110 -12.07 12.25 -23.05
CA ASP A 110 -12.22 13.57 -23.70
C ASP A 110 -11.58 13.63 -25.11
N GLY A 111 -10.62 12.75 -25.42
CA GLY A 111 -9.94 12.73 -26.73
C GLY A 111 -10.63 11.86 -27.79
N ASP A 112 -11.66 11.11 -27.40
CA ASP A 112 -12.47 10.26 -28.29
C ASP A 112 -13.75 10.99 -28.78
N GLU A 113 -13.98 12.24 -28.36
CA GLU A 113 -14.99 13.19 -28.90
C GLU A 113 -14.38 14.15 -29.94
#